data_AF-A0A2S4KTQ8-F1
#
_entry.id   AF-A0A2S4KTQ8-F1
#
_cell.length_a   1.000
_cell.length_b   1.000
_cell.length_c   1.000
_cell.angle_alpha   90.00
_cell.angle_beta   90.00
_cell.angle_gamma   90.00
#
_symmetry.space_group_name_H-M   'P 1'
#
loop_
_entity.id
_entity.type
_entity.pdbx_description
1 polymer ?
#
loop_
_entity_poly.entity_id
_entity_poly.type
_entity_poly.pdbx_seq_one_letter_code
_entity_poly.pdbx_strand_id
1 'polypeptide(L)'
;MNAAQTGVENLDLEKLNDKDKAELRQFLANEQQRSQIQSQTHNLTQICWKKCVTGNIKSAKLDRTEEGCLANCVDRFLDMNFLTMKHLNNMRS
;
A
#
# COMPACT_ATOMS: atom_id res chain seq x y z
N MET A 1 -3.49 14.06 4.36
CA MET A 1 -4.72 14.41 3.62
C MET A 1 -4.78 13.48 2.42
N ASN A 2 -5.74 12.56 2.39
CA ASN A 2 -5.78 11.47 1.39
C ASN A 2 -6.49 11.96 0.12
N ALA A 3 -5.90 11.73 -1.06
CA ALA A 3 -6.45 12.12 -2.36
C ALA A 3 -7.84 11.50 -2.67
N ALA A 4 -8.26 10.47 -1.94
CA ALA A 4 -9.61 9.91 -2.00
C ALA A 4 -10.67 10.82 -1.35
N GLN A 5 -10.30 11.69 -0.40
CA GLN A 5 -11.25 12.58 0.30
C GLN A 5 -11.74 13.70 -0.62
N THR A 6 -10.88 14.23 -1.49
CA THR A 6 -11.19 15.33 -2.41
C THR A 6 -12.17 14.98 -3.53
N GLY A 7 -12.35 13.70 -3.87
CA GLY A 7 -13.30 13.27 -4.91
C GLY A 7 -14.74 13.10 -4.41
N VAL A 8 -14.93 12.85 -3.12
CA VAL A 8 -16.24 12.53 -2.52
C VAL A 8 -16.96 13.80 -2.04
N GLU A 9 -16.24 14.88 -1.73
CA GLU A 9 -16.82 16.16 -1.29
C GLU A 9 -17.75 16.81 -2.34
N ASN A 10 -17.63 16.44 -3.61
CA ASN A 10 -18.50 16.92 -4.70
C ASN A 10 -19.73 16.01 -4.97
N LEU A 11 -19.91 14.91 -4.24
CA LEU A 11 -21.09 14.07 -4.35
C LEU A 11 -22.11 14.51 -3.30
N ASP A 12 -23.30 14.89 -3.75
CA ASP A 12 -24.40 15.31 -2.89
C ASP A 12 -25.05 14.06 -2.22
N LEU A 13 -24.33 13.50 -1.24
CA LEU A 13 -24.63 12.23 -0.56
C LEU A 13 -26.01 12.23 0.12
N GLU A 14 -26.57 13.40 0.39
CA GLU A 14 -27.88 13.56 1.04
C GLU A 14 -29.02 13.13 0.13
N LYS A 15 -28.86 13.19 -1.20
CA LYS A 15 -29.86 12.78 -2.19
C LYS A 15 -29.97 11.26 -2.37
N LEU A 16 -29.03 10.50 -1.82
CA LEU A 16 -29.03 9.04 -1.91
C LEU A 16 -29.98 8.42 -0.88
N ASN A 17 -30.65 7.33 -1.27
CA ASN A 17 -31.39 6.51 -0.31
C ASN A 17 -30.42 5.69 0.57
N ASP A 18 -30.93 5.09 1.65
CA ASP A 18 -30.08 4.39 2.63
C ASP A 18 -29.32 3.20 2.05
N LYS A 19 -29.90 2.54 1.05
CA LYS A 19 -29.26 1.42 0.35
C LYS A 19 -28.06 1.91 -0.47
N ASP A 20 -28.25 2.94 -1.29
CA ASP A 20 -27.19 3.50 -2.13
C ASP A 20 -26.06 4.10 -1.27
N LYS A 21 -26.40 4.72 -0.13
CA LYS A 21 -25.41 5.17 0.86
C LYS A 21 -24.57 4.01 1.41
N ALA A 22 -25.19 2.87 1.70
CA ALA A 22 -24.48 1.70 2.20
C ALA A 22 -23.55 1.09 1.14
N GLU A 23 -24.04 0.93 -0.10
CA GLU A 23 -23.24 0.43 -1.22
C GLU A 23 -22.06 1.35 -1.53
N LEU A 24 -22.29 2.67 -1.56
CA LEU A 24 -21.23 3.65 -1.79
C LEU A 24 -20.18 3.63 -0.68
N ARG A 25 -20.57 3.51 0.59
CA ARG A 25 -19.61 3.38 1.70
C ARG A 25 -18.73 2.14 1.54
N GLN A 26 -19.32 1.01 1.14
CA GLN A 26 -18.56 -0.22 0.90
C GLN A 26 -17.61 -0.06 -0.30
N PHE A 27 -18.08 0.56 -1.38
CA PHE A 27 -17.26 0.85 -2.56
C PHE A 27 -16.06 1.74 -2.19
N LEU A 28 -16.30 2.84 -1.47
CA LEU A 28 -15.24 3.75 -1.03
C LEU A 28 -14.23 3.07 -0.11
N ALA A 29 -14.69 2.21 0.81
CA ALA A 29 -13.79 1.44 1.68
C ALA A 29 -12.88 0.52 0.85
N ASN A 30 -13.43 -0.16 -0.16
CA ASN A 30 -12.67 -1.03 -1.06
C ASN A 30 -11.65 -0.24 -1.90
N GLU A 31 -12.06 0.90 -2.48
CA GLU A 31 -11.17 1.74 -3.29
C GLU A 31 -10.09 2.41 -2.44
N GLN A 32 -10.40 2.79 -1.20
CA GLN A 32 -9.41 3.30 -0.25
C GLN A 32 -8.37 2.23 0.10
N GLN A 33 -8.78 0.97 0.32
CA GLN A 33 -7.87 -0.15 0.52
C GLN A 33 -6.99 -0.39 -0.71
N ARG A 34 -7.57 -0.39 -1.92
CA ARG A 34 -6.82 -0.53 -3.18
C ARG A 34 -5.78 0.56 -3.36
N SER A 35 -6.14 1.81 -3.09
CA SER A 35 -5.22 2.95 -3.15
C SER A 35 -4.07 2.82 -2.14
N GLN A 36 -4.35 2.35 -0.93
CA GLN A 36 -3.31 2.10 0.07
C GLN A 36 -2.33 1.01 -0.39
N ILE A 37 -2.84 -0.10 -0.93
CA ILE A 37 -2.01 -1.18 -1.48
C ILE A 37 -1.14 -0.65 -2.63
N GLN A 38 -1.70 0.14 -3.54
CA GLN A 38 -0.96 0.72 -4.66
C GLN A 38 0.18 1.65 -4.18
N SER A 39 -0.09 2.49 -3.19
CA SER A 39 0.92 3.37 -2.59
C SER A 39 2.03 2.58 -1.88
N GLN A 40 1.67 1.52 -1.13
CA GLN A 40 2.63 0.63 -0.48
C GLN A 40 3.49 -0.11 -1.49
N THR A 41 2.91 -0.64 -2.57
CA THR A 41 3.63 -1.29 -3.67
C THR A 41 4.63 -0.34 -4.30
N HIS A 42 4.24 0.91 -4.58
CA HIS A 42 5.15 1.92 -5.12
C HIS A 42 6.31 2.19 -4.16
N ASN A 43 6.03 2.40 -2.87
CA ASN A 43 7.06 2.66 -1.87
C ASN A 43 8.04 1.49 -1.70
N LEU A 44 7.53 0.27 -1.59
CA LEU A 44 8.33 -0.95 -1.52
C LEU A 44 9.20 -1.12 -2.76
N THR A 45 8.64 -0.86 -3.94
CA THR A 45 9.38 -0.92 -5.21
C THR A 45 10.55 0.07 -5.17
N GLN A 46 10.32 1.32 -4.78
CA GLN A 46 11.37 2.34 -4.69
C GLN A 46 12.48 1.96 -3.70
N ILE A 47 12.11 1.47 -2.51
CA ILE A 47 13.07 1.09 -1.47
C ILE A 47 13.87 -0.14 -1.89
N CYS A 48 13.19 -1.20 -2.30
CA CYS A 48 13.83 -2.48 -2.60
C CYS A 48 14.63 -2.42 -3.90
N TRP A 49 14.18 -1.66 -4.90
CA TRP A 49 14.96 -1.41 -6.10
C TRP A 49 16.32 -0.78 -5.76
N LYS A 50 16.33 0.31 -4.98
CA LYS A 50 17.57 1.00 -4.59
C LYS A 50 18.52 0.12 -3.76
N LYS A 51 17.98 -0.86 -3.02
CA LYS A 51 18.76 -1.77 -2.18
C LYS A 51 19.32 -2.97 -2.94
N CYS A 52 18.57 -3.49 -3.90
CA CYS A 52 18.85 -4.77 -4.54
C CYS A 52 19.41 -4.64 -5.96
N VAL A 53 19.05 -3.58 -6.68
CA VAL A 53 19.52 -3.32 -8.04
C VAL A 53 20.55 -2.19 -8.00
N THR A 54 21.75 -2.53 -7.49
CA THR A 54 22.85 -1.57 -7.26
C THR A 54 23.91 -1.59 -8.37
N GLY A 55 23.90 -2.61 -9.23
CA GLY A 55 24.85 -2.77 -10.31
C GLY A 55 24.39 -2.12 -11.63
N ASN A 56 25.23 -2.24 -12.66
CA ASN A 56 24.82 -1.89 -14.01
C ASN A 56 23.73 -2.86 -14.49
N ILE A 57 22.64 -2.32 -15.01
CA ILE A 57 21.55 -3.12 -15.60
C ILE A 57 22.04 -3.69 -16.93
N LYS A 58 22.27 -5.01 -16.97
CA LYS A 58 22.82 -5.72 -18.14
C LYS A 58 21.75 -6.42 -18.98
N SER A 59 20.54 -6.59 -18.44
CA SER A 59 19.45 -7.35 -19.04
C SER A 59 18.11 -6.72 -18.66
N ALA A 60 17.07 -6.97 -19.47
CA ALA A 60 15.70 -6.58 -19.14
C ALA A 60 15.08 -7.46 -18.02
N LYS A 61 15.66 -8.63 -17.78
CA LYS A 61 15.26 -9.52 -16.68
C LYS A 61 16.17 -9.31 -15.49
N LEU A 62 15.59 -9.41 -14.30
CA LEU A 62 16.33 -9.49 -13.06
C LEU A 62 17.22 -10.74 -13.08
N ASP A 63 18.44 -10.63 -12.56
CA ASP A 63 19.25 -11.80 -12.31
C ASP A 63 18.81 -12.52 -11.02
N ARG A 64 19.30 -13.74 -10.82
CA ARG A 64 18.92 -14.58 -9.67
C ARG A 64 19.21 -13.93 -8.31
N THR A 65 20.26 -13.11 -8.23
CA THR A 65 20.65 -12.40 -7.01
C THR A 65 19.70 -11.23 -6.76
N GLU A 66 19.37 -10.47 -7.80
CA GLU A 66 18.40 -9.37 -7.74
C GLU A 66 17.00 -9.88 -7.35
N GLU A 67 16.51 -10.94 -7.98
CA GLU A 67 15.22 -11.58 -7.65
C GLU A 67 15.17 -12.02 -6.18
N GLY A 68 16.21 -12.74 -5.74
CA GLY A 68 16.31 -13.21 -4.36
C GLY A 68 16.39 -12.05 -3.35
N CYS A 69 17.15 -10.99 -3.67
CA CYS A 69 17.24 -9.81 -2.81
C CYS A 69 15.89 -9.09 -2.72
N LEU A 70 15.20 -8.88 -3.84
CA LEU A 70 13.93 -8.16 -3.88
C LEU A 70 12.84 -8.89 -3.07
N ALA A 71 12.72 -10.21 -3.21
CA ALA A 71 11.80 -11.02 -2.41
C ALA A 71 12.09 -10.87 -0.91
N ASN A 72 13.36 -11.05 -0.51
CA ASN A 72 13.76 -10.88 0.88
C ASN A 72 13.54 -9.46 1.39
N CYS A 73 13.78 -8.43 0.57
CA CYS A 73 13.60 -7.04 0.96
C CYS A 73 12.14 -6.75 1.33
N VAL A 74 11.19 -7.22 0.52
CA VAL A 74 9.76 -7.06 0.80
C VAL A 74 9.36 -7.83 2.07
N ASP A 75 9.75 -9.10 2.17
CA ASP A 75 9.43 -9.94 3.34
C ASP A 75 9.96 -9.33 4.65
N ARG A 76 11.23 -8.90 4.66
CA ARG A 76 11.84 -8.27 5.83
C ARG A 76 11.15 -6.94 6.19
N PHE A 77 10.72 -6.16 5.20
CA PHE A 77 9.98 -4.93 5.45
C PHE A 77 8.64 -5.24 6.11
N LEU A 78 7.87 -6.19 5.58
CA LEU A 78 6.57 -6.58 6.14
C LEU A 78 6.71 -7.12 7.58
N ASP A 79 7.69 -7.99 7.83
CA ASP A 79 7.99 -8.50 9.18
C ASP A 79 8.22 -7.37 10.19
N MET A 80 9.02 -6.36 9.83
CA MET A 80 9.31 -5.22 10.70
C MET A 80 8.09 -4.32 10.90
N ASN A 81 7.24 -4.15 9.87
CA ASN A 81 5.99 -3.40 10.02
C ASN A 81 5.05 -4.08 11.01
N PHE A 82 4.86 -5.41 10.90
CA PHE A 82 4.02 -6.15 11.84
C PHE A 82 4.57 -6.11 13.26
N LEU A 83 5.88 -6.26 13.42
CA LEU A 83 6.53 -6.16 14.74
C LEU A 83 6.33 -4.78 15.36
N THR A 84 6.49 -3.72 14.57
CA THR A 84 6.28 -2.32 15.00
C THR A 84 4.84 -2.11 15.43
N MET A 85 3.86 -2.56 14.63
CA MET A 85 2.44 -2.45 14.98
C MET A 85 2.10 -3.21 16.26
N LYS A 86 2.63 -4.43 16.43
CA LYS A 86 2.46 -5.21 17.66
C LYS A 86 3.03 -4.46 18.87
N HIS A 87 4.22 -3.88 18.74
CA HIS A 87 4.84 -3.10 19.81
C HIS A 87 4.02 -1.87 20.18
N LEU A 88 3.55 -1.10 19.19
CA LEU A 88 2.70 0.07 19.41
C LEU A 88 1.39 -0.28 20.10
N ASN A 89 0.77 -1.40 19.73
CA ASN A 89 -0.46 -1.86 20.39
C ASN A 89 -0.22 -2.24 21.86
N ASN A 90 0.89 -2.91 22.16
CA ASN A 90 1.26 -3.27 23.52
C ASN A 90 1.58 -2.06 24.42
N MET A 91 1.99 -0.93 23.85
CA MET A 91 2.23 0.30 24.62
C MET A 91 0.95 1.08 24.94
N ARG A 92 -0.16 0.78 24.24
CA ARG A 92 -1.45 1.45 24.43
C ARG A 92 -2.34 0.76 25.48
N SER A 93 -1.96 -0.46 25.90
CA SER A 93 -2.55 -1.24 26.99
C SER A 93 -1.81 -0.99 28.29
#